data_AF-D2NRS2-F1
#
_entry.id   AF-D2NRS2-F1
#
_cell.length_a   1.000
_cell.length_b   1.000
_cell.length_c   1.000
_cell.angle_alpha   90.00
_cell.angle_beta   90.00
_cell.angle_gamma   90.00
#
_symmetry.space_group_name_H-M   'P 1'
#
loop_
_entity.id
_entity.type
_entity.pdbx_description
1 polymer ?
#
loop_
_entity_poly.entity_id
_entity_poly.type
_entity_poly.pdbx_seq_one_letter_code
_entity_poly.pdbx_strand_id
1 'polypeptide(L)'
;MSTAPYFSSDDRFMHLDRSRWSHLADEIAVPLSAEEIESLRGLGETVDLEEVQRIYLPVSRLLNLYVTAASSLNHMTNDFLHVSQRRVPFIIGVAGSVAVGKSTTARILQALLSRWPSTPKVQLVTTDGFLYPNAELQRRGIMHRKGFPESYDRRALLNFVSQVKSGAERVVAPKYSHLYYDIMPDEHIEVTAPDVLILEGLNVLAPSQAEGPETSDLTLSDFFDFSIYVDARTEDIERWYVNRFLTLRSSAFANPESYFKRYAELSDEQAVEVATGIWKSVNEPNLLQNVLPTRARAHLILQKGPEHTVEQVLLRKN
;
A
#
# COMPACT_ATOMS: atom_id res chain seq x y z
N MET A 1 -17.80 -20.03 -23.26
CA MET A 1 -16.77 -19.98 -24.30
C MET A 1 -15.69 -19.02 -23.82
N SER A 2 -14.56 -19.54 -23.38
CA SER A 2 -13.44 -18.75 -22.88
C SER A 2 -12.77 -18.07 -24.08
N THR A 3 -12.91 -16.75 -24.19
CA THR A 3 -12.17 -15.96 -25.18
C THR A 3 -10.72 -15.93 -24.75
N ALA A 4 -9.83 -16.45 -25.60
CA ALA A 4 -8.39 -16.33 -25.43
C ALA A 4 -8.03 -14.85 -25.17
N PRO A 5 -6.97 -14.58 -24.37
CA PRO A 5 -6.52 -13.22 -24.07
C PRO A 5 -6.48 -12.36 -25.33
N TYR A 6 -7.12 -11.19 -25.26
CA TYR A 6 -6.92 -10.16 -26.26
C TYR A 6 -5.53 -9.59 -26.05
N PHE A 7 -4.55 -10.16 -26.74
CA PHE A 7 -3.19 -9.63 -26.77
C PHE A 7 -3.15 -8.48 -27.76
N SER A 8 -3.35 -7.25 -27.28
CA SER A 8 -2.79 -6.11 -28.00
C SER A 8 -1.26 -6.20 -27.87
N SER A 9 -0.56 -6.19 -29.01
CA SER A 9 0.91 -6.13 -29.05
C SER A 9 1.46 -4.88 -28.35
N ASP A 10 0.63 -3.84 -28.26
CA ASP A 10 1.04 -2.50 -27.83
C ASP A 10 0.70 -2.23 -26.35
N ASP A 11 -0.01 -3.14 -25.69
CA ASP A 11 -0.31 -3.01 -24.26
C ASP A 11 0.81 -3.58 -23.39
N ARG A 12 1.29 -2.80 -22.44
CA ARG A 12 2.32 -3.20 -21.47
C ARG A 12 1.79 -4.15 -20.39
N PHE A 13 0.48 -4.28 -20.27
CA PHE A 13 -0.17 -5.12 -19.26
C PHE A 13 -0.85 -6.34 -19.88
N MET A 14 -0.82 -7.44 -19.13
CA MET A 14 -1.69 -8.59 -19.31
C MET A 14 -2.94 -8.36 -18.48
N HIS A 15 -4.09 -8.26 -19.15
CA HIS A 15 -5.39 -8.08 -18.52
C HIS A 15 -6.02 -9.44 -18.20
N LEU A 16 -6.31 -9.67 -16.93
CA LEU A 16 -6.94 -10.88 -16.43
C LEU A 16 -8.24 -10.49 -15.73
N ASP A 17 -9.37 -10.97 -16.23
CA ASP A 17 -10.64 -10.81 -15.53
C ASP A 17 -10.65 -11.63 -14.23
N ARG A 18 -11.59 -11.30 -13.34
CA ARG A 18 -11.76 -11.99 -12.06
C ARG A 18 -11.86 -13.51 -12.21
N SER A 19 -12.63 -13.99 -13.18
CA SER A 19 -12.87 -15.42 -13.37
C SER A 19 -11.56 -16.16 -13.66
N ARG A 20 -10.79 -15.65 -14.62
CA ARG A 20 -9.51 -16.22 -15.01
C ARG A 20 -8.47 -16.11 -13.91
N TRP A 21 -8.41 -14.98 -13.21
CA TRP A 21 -7.50 -14.81 -12.07
C TRP A 21 -7.82 -15.80 -10.96
N SER A 22 -9.11 -15.96 -10.63
CA SER A 22 -9.55 -16.82 -9.53
C SER A 22 -9.22 -18.29 -9.72
N HIS A 23 -9.17 -18.79 -10.96
CA HIS A 23 -8.77 -20.17 -11.26
C HIS A 23 -7.33 -20.48 -10.87
N LEU A 24 -6.45 -19.48 -10.77
CA LEU A 24 -5.09 -19.68 -10.28
C LEU A 24 -5.06 -20.14 -8.81
N ALA A 25 -6.14 -19.90 -8.06
CA ALA A 25 -6.24 -20.35 -6.67
C ALA A 25 -6.40 -21.87 -6.55
N ASP A 26 -7.03 -22.52 -7.54
CA ASP A 26 -7.32 -23.96 -7.53
C ASP A 26 -6.04 -24.81 -7.58
N GLU A 27 -4.93 -24.23 -8.06
CA GLU A 27 -3.62 -24.88 -8.18
C GLU A 27 -2.72 -24.66 -6.95
N ILE A 28 -3.18 -23.92 -5.93
CA ILE A 28 -2.37 -23.55 -4.76
C ILE A 28 -2.59 -24.53 -3.61
N ALA A 29 -1.57 -25.34 -3.33
CA ALA A 29 -1.59 -26.38 -2.31
C ALA A 29 -1.53 -25.88 -0.84
N VAL A 30 -1.52 -24.57 -0.60
CA VAL A 30 -1.50 -23.97 0.75
C VAL A 30 -2.86 -23.30 1.02
N PRO A 31 -3.91 -24.07 1.35
CA PRO A 31 -5.19 -23.47 1.72
C PRO A 31 -5.04 -22.64 3.00
N LEU A 32 -5.85 -21.60 3.12
CA LEU A 32 -6.02 -20.87 4.37
C LEU A 32 -7.00 -21.64 5.26
N SER A 33 -6.68 -21.79 6.55
CA SER A 33 -7.65 -22.33 7.50
C SER A 33 -8.73 -21.29 7.83
N ALA A 34 -9.92 -21.75 8.23
CA ALA A 34 -11.02 -20.86 8.61
C ALA A 34 -10.66 -19.92 9.77
N GLU A 35 -9.83 -20.36 10.72
CA GLU A 35 -9.38 -19.54 11.87
C GLU A 35 -8.44 -18.42 11.43
N GLU A 36 -7.51 -18.71 10.51
CA GLU A 36 -6.59 -17.71 9.96
C GLU A 36 -7.37 -16.67 9.15
N ILE A 37 -8.36 -17.13 8.40
CA ILE A 37 -9.27 -16.28 7.68
C ILE A 37 -10.07 -15.36 8.63
N GLU A 38 -10.55 -15.87 9.76
CA GLU A 38 -11.25 -15.06 10.76
C GLU A 38 -10.30 -14.07 11.45
N SER A 39 -9.03 -14.45 11.67
CA SER A 39 -8.00 -13.52 12.16
C SER A 39 -7.75 -12.37 11.18
N LEU A 40 -7.83 -12.63 9.87
CA LEU A 40 -7.71 -11.61 8.82
C LEU A 40 -8.90 -10.64 8.85
N ARG A 41 -10.12 -11.11 9.17
CA ARG A 41 -11.30 -10.25 9.37
C ARG A 41 -11.14 -9.31 10.56
N GLY A 42 -10.44 -9.76 11.62
CA GLY A 42 -10.14 -8.95 12.81
C GLY A 42 -9.20 -7.76 12.55
N LEU A 43 -8.52 -7.70 11.39
CA LEU A 43 -7.60 -6.63 11.01
C LEU A 43 -8.29 -5.41 10.37
N GLY A 44 -9.63 -5.37 10.36
CA GLY A 44 -10.47 -4.25 9.91
C GLY A 44 -10.98 -4.35 8.46
N GLU A 45 -12.15 -3.73 8.23
CA GLU A 45 -13.06 -3.87 7.06
C GLU A 45 -13.45 -5.32 6.72
N THR A 46 -14.72 -5.52 6.37
CA THR A 46 -15.33 -6.81 6.04
C THR A 46 -14.77 -7.35 4.73
N VAL A 47 -13.53 -7.85 4.74
CA VAL A 47 -12.98 -8.53 3.57
C VAL A 47 -13.60 -9.91 3.50
N ASP A 48 -14.28 -10.15 2.39
CA ASP A 48 -14.91 -11.44 2.10
C ASP A 48 -13.85 -12.55 1.96
N LEU A 49 -14.16 -13.74 2.47
CA LEU A 49 -13.24 -14.87 2.45
C LEU A 49 -13.00 -15.34 1.04
N GLU A 50 -14.05 -15.28 0.23
CA GLU A 50 -13.98 -15.56 -1.18
C GLU A 50 -12.98 -14.61 -1.87
N GLU A 51 -12.95 -13.33 -1.48
CA GLU A 51 -11.99 -12.35 -2.00
C GLU A 51 -10.56 -12.73 -1.62
N VAL A 52 -10.31 -13.10 -0.36
CA VAL A 52 -8.98 -13.55 0.10
C VAL A 52 -8.52 -14.77 -0.69
N GLN A 53 -9.37 -15.78 -0.83
CA GLN A 53 -9.03 -17.03 -1.51
C GLN A 53 -8.86 -16.85 -3.02
N ARG A 54 -9.78 -16.15 -3.68
CA ARG A 54 -9.82 -16.04 -5.14
C ARG A 54 -8.87 -14.97 -5.69
N ILE A 55 -8.56 -13.93 -4.91
CA ILE A 55 -7.74 -12.81 -5.39
C ILE A 55 -6.38 -12.81 -4.70
N TYR A 56 -6.37 -12.65 -3.37
CA TYR A 56 -5.13 -12.35 -2.65
C TYR A 56 -4.21 -13.57 -2.49
N LEU A 57 -4.75 -14.79 -2.42
CA LEU A 57 -3.94 -16.00 -2.38
C LEU A 57 -3.13 -16.18 -3.68
N PRO A 58 -3.70 -16.11 -4.90
CA PRO A 58 -2.92 -16.04 -6.14
C PRO A 58 -1.91 -14.89 -6.19
N VAL A 59 -2.26 -13.70 -5.69
CA VAL A 59 -1.32 -12.58 -5.61
C VAL A 59 -0.13 -12.95 -4.73
N SER A 60 -0.37 -13.53 -3.55
CA SER A 60 0.71 -13.95 -2.65
C SER A 60 1.61 -15.02 -3.28
N ARG A 61 1.03 -15.96 -4.04
CA ARG A 61 1.78 -16.98 -4.77
C ARG A 61 2.66 -16.36 -5.85
N LEU A 62 2.10 -15.43 -6.63
CA LEU A 62 2.84 -14.69 -7.65
C LEU A 62 4.02 -13.94 -7.02
N LEU A 63 3.77 -13.16 -5.97
CA LEU A 63 4.81 -12.43 -5.23
C LEU A 63 5.89 -13.38 -4.70
N ASN A 64 5.52 -14.55 -4.18
CA ASN A 64 6.47 -15.54 -3.72
C ASN A 64 7.40 -16.06 -4.84
N LEU A 65 6.89 -16.19 -6.07
CA LEU A 65 7.73 -16.52 -7.24
C LEU A 65 8.76 -15.42 -7.50
N TYR A 66 8.35 -14.14 -7.47
CA TYR A 66 9.26 -13.01 -7.64
C TYR A 66 10.32 -12.95 -6.52
N VAL A 67 9.92 -13.13 -5.26
CA VAL A 67 10.85 -13.15 -4.12
C VAL A 67 11.88 -14.27 -4.26
N THR A 68 11.43 -15.47 -4.63
CA THR A 68 12.31 -16.63 -4.81
C THR A 68 13.30 -16.37 -5.95
N ALA A 69 12.83 -15.86 -7.09
CA ALA A 69 13.67 -15.55 -8.24
C ALA A 69 14.72 -14.47 -7.91
N ALA A 70 14.32 -13.39 -7.23
CA ALA A 70 15.24 -12.34 -6.80
C ALA A 70 16.28 -12.85 -5.81
N SER A 71 15.88 -13.71 -4.86
CA SER A 71 16.82 -14.34 -3.91
C SER A 71 17.84 -15.23 -4.61
N SER A 72 17.41 -16.04 -5.58
CA SER A 72 18.30 -16.90 -6.37
C SER A 72 19.29 -16.07 -7.21
N LEU A 73 18.81 -15.01 -7.87
CA LEU A 73 19.67 -14.11 -8.64
C LEU A 73 20.73 -13.44 -7.76
N ASN A 74 20.35 -12.97 -6.57
CA ASN A 74 21.29 -12.39 -5.60
C ASN A 74 22.35 -13.40 -5.17
N HIS A 75 21.96 -14.65 -4.88
CA HIS A 75 22.91 -15.71 -4.52
C HIS A 75 23.91 -16.00 -5.65
N MET A 76 23.42 -16.17 -6.89
CA MET A 76 24.27 -16.42 -8.06
C MET A 76 25.24 -15.24 -8.32
N THR A 77 24.77 -14.01 -8.11
CA THR A 77 25.60 -12.80 -8.29
C THR A 77 26.68 -12.72 -7.23
N ASN A 78 26.35 -13.00 -5.96
CA ASN A 78 27.31 -13.04 -4.87
C ASN A 78 28.39 -14.11 -5.07
N ASP A 79 27.98 -15.30 -5.52
CA ASP A 79 28.89 -16.40 -5.82
C ASP A 79 29.85 -16.04 -6.97
N PHE A 80 29.32 -15.43 -8.04
CA PHE A 80 30.12 -14.96 -9.18
C PHE A 80 31.13 -13.87 -8.78
N LEU A 81 30.74 -12.95 -7.91
CA LEU A 81 31.59 -11.86 -7.42
C LEU A 81 32.51 -12.28 -6.26
N HIS A 82 32.40 -13.50 -5.76
CA HIS A 82 33.10 -13.99 -4.56
C HIS A 82 32.92 -13.09 -3.33
N VAL A 83 31.72 -12.54 -3.17
CA VAL A 83 31.36 -11.69 -2.02
C VAL A 83 30.37 -12.40 -1.10
N SER A 84 30.54 -12.22 0.20
CA SER A 84 29.52 -12.59 1.19
C SER A 84 28.76 -11.33 1.60
N GLN A 85 27.74 -10.97 0.82
CA GLN A 85 26.82 -9.90 1.19
C GLN A 85 25.63 -10.45 1.96
N ARG A 86 25.11 -9.65 2.90
CA ARG A 86 23.88 -9.99 3.61
C ARG A 86 22.71 -10.00 2.65
N ARG A 87 21.74 -10.87 2.92
CA ARG A 87 20.47 -10.88 2.18
C ARG A 87 19.77 -9.54 2.39
N VAL A 88 19.47 -8.85 1.29
CA VAL A 88 18.68 -7.62 1.31
C VAL A 88 17.20 -7.97 1.25
N PRO A 89 16.32 -7.26 1.99
CA PRO A 89 14.88 -7.50 1.95
C PRO A 89 14.29 -7.27 0.56
N PHE A 90 13.31 -8.08 0.20
CA PHE A 90 12.45 -7.83 -0.97
C PHE A 90 11.39 -6.78 -0.60
N ILE A 91 11.34 -5.65 -1.30
CA ILE A 91 10.47 -4.53 -0.99
C ILE A 91 9.29 -4.48 -1.96
N ILE A 92 8.09 -4.51 -1.39
CA ILE A 92 6.83 -4.42 -2.11
C ILE A 92 6.19 -3.05 -1.82
N GLY A 93 6.07 -2.20 -2.83
CA GLY A 93 5.33 -0.95 -2.73
C GLY A 93 3.83 -1.16 -2.96
N VAL A 94 2.96 -0.67 -2.07
CA VAL A 94 1.50 -0.69 -2.25
C VAL A 94 0.95 0.72 -2.34
N ALA A 95 0.46 1.10 -3.53
CA ALA A 95 -0.01 2.43 -3.88
C ALA A 95 -1.52 2.45 -4.17
N GLY A 96 -2.08 3.66 -4.32
CA GLY A 96 -3.50 3.90 -4.57
C GLY A 96 -4.07 5.05 -3.76
N SER A 97 -5.33 5.41 -4.03
CA SER A 97 -6.00 6.53 -3.37
C SER A 97 -6.24 6.33 -1.87
N VAL A 98 -6.53 7.41 -1.14
CA VAL A 98 -7.15 7.32 0.19
C VAL A 98 -8.45 6.51 0.08
N ALA A 99 -8.77 5.70 1.09
CA ALA A 99 -9.97 4.87 1.16
C ALA A 99 -10.13 3.77 0.08
N VAL A 100 -9.21 3.62 -0.88
CA VAL A 100 -9.29 2.54 -1.89
C VAL A 100 -9.05 1.14 -1.30
N GLY A 101 -8.51 1.05 -0.08
CA GLY A 101 -8.25 -0.20 0.63
C GLY A 101 -6.79 -0.67 0.67
N LYS A 102 -5.81 0.22 0.41
CA LYS A 102 -4.38 -0.12 0.42
C LYS A 102 -3.92 -0.82 1.71
N SER A 103 -4.22 -0.25 2.88
CA SER A 103 -3.77 -0.79 4.16
C SER A 103 -4.39 -2.17 4.43
N THR A 104 -5.63 -2.39 3.97
CA THR A 104 -6.30 -3.70 4.02
C THR A 104 -5.57 -4.70 3.12
N THR A 105 -5.30 -4.34 1.85
CA THR A 105 -4.48 -5.16 0.94
C THR A 105 -3.10 -5.48 1.54
N ALA A 106 -2.40 -4.49 2.09
CA ALA A 106 -1.07 -4.67 2.65
C ALA A 106 -1.06 -5.62 3.86
N ARG A 107 -2.05 -5.52 4.76
CA ARG A 107 -2.19 -6.44 5.91
C ARG A 107 -2.51 -7.87 5.48
N ILE A 108 -3.40 -8.04 4.49
CA ILE A 108 -3.68 -9.38 3.93
C ILE A 108 -2.42 -9.97 3.31
N LEU A 109 -1.72 -9.20 2.46
CA LEU A 109 -0.49 -9.69 1.83
C LEU A 109 0.61 -9.99 2.85
N GLN A 110 0.74 -9.19 3.92
CA GLN A 110 1.68 -9.48 5.01
C GLN A 110 1.41 -10.87 5.62
N ALA A 111 0.16 -11.14 5.96
CA ALA A 111 -0.25 -12.39 6.56
C ALA A 111 -0.09 -13.57 5.59
N LEU A 112 -0.49 -13.42 4.33
CA LEU A 112 -0.37 -14.49 3.32
C LEU A 112 1.09 -14.78 2.96
N LEU A 113 1.93 -13.75 2.82
CA LEU A 113 3.34 -13.91 2.47
C LEU A 113 4.13 -14.59 3.60
N SER A 114 3.80 -14.31 4.85
CA SER A 114 4.47 -14.92 6.02
C SER A 114 4.29 -16.45 6.10
N ARG A 115 3.37 -17.02 5.30
CA ARG A 115 3.12 -18.47 5.23
C ARG A 115 4.11 -19.22 4.34
N TRP A 116 4.76 -18.53 3.40
CA TRP A 116 5.68 -19.20 2.47
C TRP A 116 7.02 -19.45 3.16
N PRO A 117 7.62 -20.65 3.01
CA PRO A 117 8.92 -20.96 3.60
C PRO A 117 10.06 -20.01 3.20
N SER A 118 9.94 -19.37 2.04
CA SER A 118 10.90 -18.38 1.50
C SER A 118 10.79 -16.99 2.15
N THR A 119 9.69 -16.70 2.85
CA THR A 119 9.39 -15.38 3.42
C THR A 119 8.77 -15.45 4.82
N PRO A 120 9.37 -16.15 5.79
CA PRO A 120 8.80 -16.29 7.14
C PRO A 120 8.69 -14.96 7.90
N LYS A 121 9.50 -13.95 7.56
CA LYS A 121 9.47 -12.63 8.21
C LYS A 121 9.03 -11.54 7.24
N VAL A 122 7.77 -11.12 7.37
CA VAL A 122 7.19 -10.00 6.59
C VAL A 122 6.81 -8.84 7.51
N GLN A 123 7.37 -7.66 7.24
CA GLN A 123 7.05 -6.44 7.98
C GLN A 123 6.31 -5.44 7.11
N LEU A 124 5.46 -4.62 7.72
CA LEU A 124 4.66 -3.58 7.07
C LEU A 124 5.00 -2.21 7.67
N VAL A 125 5.29 -1.24 6.81
CA VAL A 125 5.45 0.17 7.17
C VAL A 125 4.54 1.02 6.29
N THR A 126 3.87 2.00 6.89
CA THR A 126 3.07 2.98 6.14
C THR A 126 3.87 4.26 5.95
N THR A 127 3.71 4.92 4.80
CA THR A 127 4.39 6.20 4.54
C THR A 127 3.85 7.34 5.39
N ASP A 128 2.68 7.18 6.01
CA ASP A 128 2.07 8.19 6.89
C ASP A 128 2.99 8.55 8.07
N GLY A 129 3.83 7.60 8.52
CA GLY A 129 4.90 7.84 9.49
C GLY A 129 5.98 8.84 9.02
N PHE A 130 6.01 9.17 7.74
CA PHE A 130 6.96 10.12 7.15
C PHE A 130 6.30 11.44 6.76
N LEU A 131 5.05 11.68 7.19
CA LEU A 131 4.48 13.02 7.17
C LEU A 131 5.27 13.93 8.12
N TYR A 132 5.37 15.21 7.79
CA TYR A 132 5.82 16.17 8.79
C TYR A 132 4.82 16.22 9.96
N PRO A 133 5.29 16.41 11.21
CA PRO A 133 4.41 16.65 12.35
C PRO A 133 3.47 17.83 12.12
N ASN A 134 2.28 17.84 12.73
CA ASN A 134 1.29 18.89 12.51
C ASN A 134 1.84 20.29 12.81
N ALA A 135 2.70 20.44 13.83
CA ALA A 135 3.35 21.71 14.14
C ALA A 135 4.16 22.26 12.95
N GLU A 136 4.86 21.41 12.22
CA GLU A 136 5.64 21.79 11.04
C GLU A 136 4.73 22.07 9.83
N LEU A 137 3.69 21.25 9.63
CA LEU A 137 2.68 21.50 8.58
C LEU A 137 1.93 22.82 8.82
N GLN A 138 1.62 23.16 10.07
CA GLN A 138 1.02 24.44 10.46
C GLN A 138 1.97 25.61 10.21
N ARG A 139 3.24 25.49 10.63
CA ARG A 139 4.28 26.50 10.38
C ARG A 139 4.45 26.81 8.89
N ARG A 140 4.32 25.79 8.03
CA ARG A 140 4.38 25.90 6.57
C ARG A 140 3.06 26.32 5.91
N GLY A 141 1.95 26.38 6.65
CA GLY A 141 0.62 26.72 6.11
C GLY A 141 -0.01 25.63 5.23
N ILE A 142 0.48 24.38 5.29
CA ILE A 142 0.09 23.28 4.39
C ILE A 142 -0.70 22.16 5.12
N MET A 143 -1.29 22.44 6.29
CA MET A 143 -2.14 21.46 6.99
C MET A 143 -3.28 20.90 6.12
N HIS A 144 -3.84 21.74 5.24
CA HIS A 144 -4.89 21.36 4.29
C HIS A 144 -4.39 20.50 3.13
N ARG A 145 -3.07 20.32 2.99
CA ARG A 145 -2.41 19.51 1.95
C ARG A 145 -1.78 18.23 2.53
N LYS A 146 -2.22 17.79 3.71
CA LYS A 146 -1.73 16.54 4.30
C LYS A 146 -2.05 15.36 3.37
N GLY A 147 -1.02 14.60 2.99
CA GLY A 147 -1.11 13.54 1.98
C GLY A 147 -0.59 13.93 0.59
N PHE A 148 -0.42 15.22 0.30
CA PHE A 148 0.26 15.69 -0.92
C PHE A 148 1.79 15.52 -0.77
N PRO A 149 2.56 15.48 -1.87
CA PRO A 149 4.01 15.26 -1.84
C PRO A 149 4.78 16.15 -0.84
N GLU A 150 4.49 17.44 -0.80
CA GLU A 150 5.16 18.42 0.06
C GLU A 150 4.87 18.26 1.57
N SER A 151 3.89 17.44 1.93
CA SER A 151 3.57 17.13 3.34
C SER A 151 4.44 16.03 3.94
N TYR A 152 5.32 15.39 3.16
CA TYR A 152 6.20 14.31 3.61
C TYR A 152 7.66 14.75 3.73
N ASP A 153 8.35 14.21 4.74
CA ASP A 153 9.81 14.18 4.79
C ASP A 153 10.34 13.08 3.84
N ARG A 154 10.38 13.42 2.55
CA ARG A 154 10.86 12.53 1.49
C ARG A 154 12.29 12.06 1.72
N ARG A 155 13.15 12.91 2.31
CA ARG A 155 14.54 12.57 2.59
C ARG A 155 14.63 11.49 3.66
N ALA A 156 13.87 11.61 4.75
CA ALA A 156 13.79 10.59 5.79
C ALA A 156 13.26 9.26 5.22
N LEU A 157 12.24 9.30 4.36
CA LEU A 157 11.68 8.11 3.72
C LEU A 157 12.67 7.41 2.77
N LEU A 158 13.37 8.16 1.93
CA LEU A 158 14.43 7.61 1.06
C LEU A 158 15.58 7.01 1.87
N ASN A 159 16.01 7.70 2.93
CA ASN A 159 17.05 7.21 3.82
C ASN A 159 16.63 5.91 4.54
N PHE A 160 15.36 5.80 4.96
CA PHE A 160 14.82 4.58 5.54
C PHE A 160 14.89 3.41 4.56
N VAL A 161 14.36 3.57 3.34
CA VAL A 161 14.35 2.50 2.34
C VAL A 161 15.77 2.14 1.88
N SER A 162 16.65 3.13 1.73
CA SER A 162 18.06 2.92 1.41
C SER A 162 18.80 2.10 2.47
N GLN A 163 18.60 2.38 3.76
CA GLN A 163 19.18 1.57 4.85
C GLN A 163 18.68 0.13 4.82
N VAL A 164 17.38 -0.08 4.58
CA VAL A 164 16.81 -1.42 4.43
C VAL A 164 17.46 -2.15 3.24
N LYS A 165 17.54 -1.50 2.07
CA LYS A 165 18.21 -2.07 0.88
C LYS A 165 19.72 -2.22 0.99
N SER A 166 20.34 -1.59 1.99
CA SER A 166 21.77 -1.76 2.30
C SER A 166 22.02 -2.94 3.26
N GLY A 167 20.98 -3.65 3.70
CA GLY A 167 21.11 -4.82 4.57
C GLY A 167 21.39 -4.47 6.05
N ALA A 168 20.97 -3.29 6.51
CA ALA A 168 21.04 -2.92 7.92
C ALA A 168 20.22 -3.90 8.78
N GLU A 169 20.78 -4.33 9.92
CA GLU A 169 20.10 -5.30 10.81
C GLU A 169 18.84 -4.74 11.44
N ARG A 170 18.85 -3.44 11.70
CA ARG A 170 17.80 -2.70 12.39
C ARG A 170 17.68 -1.32 11.78
N VAL A 171 16.48 -0.95 11.37
CA VAL A 171 16.12 0.39 10.87
C VAL A 171 14.83 0.82 11.57
N VAL A 172 14.70 2.09 11.90
CA VAL A 172 13.50 2.63 12.55
C VAL A 172 12.72 3.52 11.59
N ALA A 173 11.39 3.37 11.58
CA ALA A 173 10.46 4.28 10.92
C ALA A 173 9.63 5.02 11.98
N PRO A 174 9.28 6.30 11.78
CA PRO A 174 8.40 6.99 12.73
C PRO A 174 6.98 6.41 12.68
N LYS A 175 6.26 6.48 13.80
CA LYS A 175 4.89 5.98 13.89
C LYS A 175 3.89 7.13 13.71
N TYR A 176 2.90 6.93 12.85
CA TYR A 176 1.75 7.83 12.72
C TYR A 176 0.55 7.28 13.47
N SER A 177 -0.22 8.14 14.13
CA SER A 177 -1.49 7.79 14.77
C SER A 177 -2.66 8.42 14.02
N HIS A 178 -3.58 7.60 13.51
CA HIS A 178 -4.84 8.09 12.96
C HIS A 178 -5.81 8.61 14.02
N LEU A 179 -5.63 8.22 15.30
CA LEU A 179 -6.45 8.73 16.42
C LEU A 179 -6.08 10.18 16.72
N TYR A 180 -4.78 10.45 16.91
CA TYR A 180 -4.26 11.79 17.17
C TYR A 180 -4.07 12.62 15.90
N TYR A 181 -4.15 11.98 14.74
CA TYR A 181 -3.92 12.57 13.44
C TYR A 181 -2.55 13.27 13.35
N ASP A 182 -1.51 12.66 13.92
CA ASP A 182 -0.14 13.20 13.95
C ASP A 182 0.92 12.10 14.10
N ILE A 183 2.18 12.49 13.95
CA ILE A 183 3.36 11.67 14.26
C ILE A 183 3.47 11.51 15.78
N MET A 184 3.76 10.29 16.23
CA MET A 184 4.02 9.97 17.64
C MET A 184 5.52 10.20 17.93
N PRO A 185 5.90 11.22 18.74
CA PRO A 185 7.31 11.61 18.90
C PRO A 185 8.21 10.51 19.48
N ASP A 186 7.68 9.73 20.42
CA ASP A 186 8.43 8.72 21.18
C ASP A 186 8.12 7.29 20.73
N GLU A 187 7.36 7.11 19.65
CA GLU A 187 7.00 5.80 19.12
C GLU A 187 7.57 5.57 17.72
N HIS A 188 8.15 4.40 17.52
CA HIS A 188 8.76 4.01 16.27
C HIS A 188 8.35 2.58 15.89
N ILE A 189 8.37 2.31 14.60
CA ILE A 189 8.26 0.97 14.04
C ILE A 189 9.68 0.48 13.78
N GLU A 190 10.04 -0.62 14.42
CA GLU A 190 11.34 -1.26 14.23
C GLU A 190 11.29 -2.30 13.12
N VAL A 191 12.14 -2.14 12.11
CA VAL A 191 12.32 -3.08 11.00
C VAL A 191 13.65 -3.81 11.18
N THR A 192 13.59 -5.14 11.31
CA THR A 192 14.74 -5.98 11.68
C THR A 192 15.08 -6.98 10.59
N ALA A 193 15.72 -6.53 9.51
CA ALA A 193 16.13 -7.38 8.37
C ALA A 193 15.06 -8.43 7.96
N PRO A 194 13.84 -8.01 7.55
CA PRO A 194 12.80 -8.94 7.12
C PRO A 194 13.15 -9.59 5.78
N ASP A 195 12.51 -10.73 5.47
CA ASP A 195 12.59 -11.30 4.12
C ASP A 195 11.85 -10.41 3.11
N VAL A 196 10.71 -9.86 3.54
CA VAL A 196 9.88 -8.95 2.77
C VAL A 196 9.51 -7.73 3.61
N LEU A 197 9.69 -6.53 3.04
CA LEU A 197 9.13 -5.29 3.57
C LEU A 197 8.01 -4.81 2.64
N ILE A 198 6.80 -4.70 3.17
CA ILE A 198 5.69 -4.03 2.48
C ILE A 198 5.70 -2.56 2.90
N LEU A 199 5.83 -1.67 1.91
CA LEU A 199 5.74 -0.23 2.11
C LEU A 199 4.46 0.29 1.47
N GLU A 200 3.50 0.73 2.29
CA GLU A 200 2.18 1.17 1.84
C GLU A 200 2.04 2.68 1.93
N GLY A 201 1.50 3.33 0.89
CA GLY A 201 1.29 4.77 0.92
C GLY A 201 0.77 5.37 -0.38
N LEU A 202 0.33 6.62 -0.31
CA LEU A 202 -0.15 7.36 -1.50
C LEU A 202 0.99 7.61 -2.51
N ASN A 203 2.16 7.97 -1.98
CA ASN A 203 3.26 8.53 -2.77
C ASN A 203 4.38 7.53 -3.08
N VAL A 204 4.18 6.24 -2.81
CA VAL A 204 5.24 5.22 -2.97
C VAL A 204 5.68 5.06 -4.44
N LEU A 205 4.80 5.36 -5.40
CA LEU A 205 5.11 5.36 -6.83
C LEU A 205 5.27 6.77 -7.43
N ALA A 206 5.39 7.81 -6.60
CA ALA A 206 5.63 9.16 -7.10
C ALA A 206 6.99 9.23 -7.84
N PRO A 207 7.08 9.99 -8.95
CA PRO A 207 8.36 10.25 -9.60
C PRO A 207 9.26 11.10 -8.70
N SER A 208 10.52 11.29 -9.11
CA SER A 208 11.40 12.23 -8.42
C SER A 208 10.81 13.62 -8.60
N GLN A 209 10.61 14.33 -7.50
CA GLN A 209 10.42 15.77 -7.53
C GLN A 209 11.78 16.35 -7.19
N ALA A 210 12.59 16.60 -8.23
CA ALA A 210 13.90 17.20 -8.07
C ALA A 210 13.71 18.65 -7.60
N GLU A 211 13.76 18.87 -6.29
CA GLU A 211 13.83 20.20 -5.70
C GLU A 211 15.30 20.58 -5.51
N GLY A 212 15.93 21.01 -6.59
CA GLY A 212 17.25 21.65 -6.59
C GLY A 212 18.41 20.82 -7.16
N PRO A 213 19.60 21.43 -7.31
CA PRO A 213 20.72 20.85 -8.05
C PRO A 213 21.41 19.66 -7.35
N GLU A 214 21.13 19.43 -6.06
CA GLU A 214 21.85 18.47 -5.21
C GLU A 214 21.01 17.26 -4.77
N THR A 215 19.74 17.17 -5.18
CA THR A 215 18.92 15.98 -4.86
C THR A 215 19.19 14.89 -5.88
N SER A 216 19.65 13.71 -5.42
CA SER A 216 19.74 12.51 -6.26
C SER A 216 18.42 12.25 -6.96
N ASP A 217 18.43 11.97 -8.28
CA ASP A 217 17.26 11.62 -9.09
C ASP A 217 16.52 10.34 -8.64
N LEU A 218 17.00 9.70 -7.57
CA LEU A 218 16.42 8.49 -6.99
C LEU A 218 14.99 8.71 -6.51
N THR A 219 14.16 7.74 -6.83
CA THR A 219 12.75 7.62 -6.46
C THR A 219 12.56 6.41 -5.54
N LEU A 220 11.48 6.38 -4.76
CA LEU A 220 11.18 5.23 -3.92
C LEU A 220 11.02 3.94 -4.73
N SER A 221 10.42 4.06 -5.91
CA SER A 221 10.24 2.94 -6.83
C SER A 221 11.54 2.31 -7.32
N ASP A 222 12.67 3.02 -7.28
CA ASP A 222 13.97 2.46 -7.67
C ASP A 222 14.48 1.45 -6.63
N PHE A 223 13.92 1.47 -5.42
CA PHE A 223 14.21 0.51 -4.36
C PHE A 223 13.18 -0.62 -4.26
N PHE A 224 12.11 -0.59 -5.04
CA PHE A 224 11.07 -1.63 -4.99
C PHE A 224 11.37 -2.75 -5.98
N ASP A 225 11.32 -3.99 -5.51
CA ASP A 225 11.42 -5.16 -6.38
C ASP A 225 10.07 -5.50 -7.02
N PHE A 226 8.97 -5.11 -6.36
CA PHE A 226 7.62 -5.24 -6.89
C PHE A 226 6.73 -4.08 -6.42
N SER A 227 5.73 -3.73 -7.21
CA SER A 227 4.76 -2.70 -6.83
C SER A 227 3.35 -3.03 -7.26
N ILE A 228 2.42 -2.75 -6.36
CA ILE A 228 0.99 -2.99 -6.51
C ILE A 228 0.29 -1.64 -6.45
N TYR A 229 -0.61 -1.37 -7.38
CA TYR A 229 -1.52 -0.23 -7.32
C TYR A 229 -2.94 -0.73 -7.15
N VAL A 230 -3.61 -0.32 -6.06
CA VAL A 230 -5.03 -0.60 -5.83
C VAL A 230 -5.83 0.52 -6.48
N ASP A 231 -6.61 0.17 -7.50
CA ASP A 231 -7.35 1.09 -8.38
C ASP A 231 -8.85 0.90 -8.23
N ALA A 232 -9.61 1.97 -8.47
CA ALA A 232 -11.06 1.97 -8.55
C ALA A 232 -11.51 3.27 -9.23
N ARG A 233 -12.78 3.34 -9.65
CA ARG A 233 -13.33 4.59 -10.17
C ARG A 233 -13.37 5.64 -9.07
N THR A 234 -13.06 6.89 -9.41
CA THR A 234 -13.03 8.02 -8.46
C THR A 234 -14.34 8.14 -7.66
N GLU A 235 -15.48 7.95 -8.32
CA GLU A 235 -16.81 7.98 -7.70
C GLU A 235 -17.03 6.87 -6.67
N ASP A 236 -16.48 5.68 -6.92
CA ASP A 236 -16.54 4.55 -5.98
C ASP A 236 -15.66 4.85 -4.75
N ILE A 237 -14.47 5.41 -4.95
CA ILE A 237 -13.56 5.78 -3.87
C ILE A 237 -14.16 6.91 -3.00
N GLU A 238 -14.82 7.88 -3.62
CA GLU A 238 -15.55 8.93 -2.92
C GLU A 238 -16.60 8.34 -1.98
N ARG A 239 -17.45 7.44 -2.50
CA ARG A 239 -18.47 6.75 -1.72
C ARG A 239 -17.86 5.98 -0.54
N TRP A 240 -16.77 5.26 -0.77
CA TRP A 240 -16.07 4.52 0.29
C TRP A 240 -15.46 5.45 1.34
N TYR A 241 -14.90 6.58 0.92
CA TYR A 241 -14.36 7.59 1.82
C TYR A 241 -15.46 8.15 2.73
N VAL A 242 -16.60 8.55 2.16
CA VAL A 242 -17.75 9.08 2.91
C VAL A 242 -18.32 8.03 3.87
N ASN A 243 -18.53 6.80 3.40
CA ASN A 243 -19.01 5.70 4.25
C ASN A 243 -18.06 5.44 5.42
N ARG A 244 -16.75 5.38 5.16
CA ARG A 244 -15.74 5.20 6.21
C ARG A 244 -15.74 6.36 7.20
N PHE A 245 -15.94 7.60 6.73
CA PHE A 245 -16.06 8.76 7.61
C PHE A 245 -17.26 8.62 8.56
N LEU A 246 -18.41 8.18 8.06
CA LEU A 246 -19.62 7.94 8.86
C LEU A 246 -19.41 6.81 9.88
N THR A 247 -18.75 5.71 9.49
CA THR A 247 -18.41 4.60 10.40
C THR A 247 -17.44 5.03 11.50
N LEU A 248 -16.43 5.85 11.17
CA LEU A 248 -15.50 6.38 12.16
C LEU A 248 -16.16 7.40 13.10
N ARG A 249 -17.12 8.18 12.58
CA ARG A 249 -17.92 9.10 13.39
C ARG A 249 -18.67 8.39 14.53
N SER A 250 -19.30 7.25 14.24
CA SER A 250 -20.04 6.47 15.25
C SER A 250 -19.14 5.65 16.18
N SER A 251 -17.82 5.63 15.95
CA SER A 251 -16.85 4.83 16.73
C SER A 251 -15.63 5.65 17.14
N ALA A 252 -14.57 5.67 16.33
CA ALA A 252 -13.28 6.26 16.65
C ALA A 252 -13.32 7.77 16.96
N PHE A 253 -14.25 8.53 16.37
CA PHE A 253 -14.38 9.96 16.62
C PHE A 253 -15.08 10.25 17.96
N ALA A 254 -15.85 9.31 18.50
CA ALA A 254 -16.46 9.44 19.82
C ALA A 254 -15.42 9.34 20.97
N ASN A 255 -14.21 8.84 20.69
CA ASN A 255 -13.12 8.85 21.66
C ASN A 255 -12.72 10.31 21.99
N PRO A 256 -12.71 10.72 23.27
CA PRO A 256 -12.32 12.07 23.69
C PRO A 256 -10.93 12.51 23.23
N GLU A 257 -10.01 11.57 23.04
CA GLU A 257 -8.62 11.80 22.58
C GLU A 257 -8.51 11.93 21.05
N SER A 258 -9.59 11.65 20.32
CA SER A 258 -9.60 11.72 18.87
C SER A 258 -9.47 13.16 18.38
N TYR A 259 -8.54 13.40 17.46
CA TYR A 259 -8.42 14.68 16.74
C TYR A 259 -9.72 15.08 16.01
N PHE A 260 -10.52 14.08 15.67
CA PHE A 260 -11.77 14.21 14.92
C PHE A 260 -13.01 14.27 15.81
N LYS A 261 -12.86 14.38 17.14
CA LYS A 261 -13.99 14.49 18.09
C LYS A 261 -15.01 15.56 17.70
N ARG A 262 -14.56 16.68 17.12
CA ARG A 262 -15.42 17.75 16.60
C ARG A 262 -16.47 17.30 15.58
N TYR A 263 -16.27 16.16 14.93
CA TYR A 263 -17.20 15.60 13.96
C TYR A 263 -18.20 14.61 14.57
N ALA A 264 -17.99 14.18 15.82
CA ALA A 264 -18.84 13.19 16.49
C ALA A 264 -20.28 13.69 16.72
N GLU A 265 -20.47 15.01 16.84
CA GLU A 265 -21.77 15.65 17.10
C GLU A 265 -22.53 16.03 15.82
N LEU A 266 -21.95 15.81 14.63
CA LEU A 266 -22.61 16.12 13.36
C LEU A 266 -23.75 15.14 13.07
N SER A 267 -24.87 15.64 12.54
CA SER A 267 -25.92 14.79 11.95
C SER A 267 -25.38 13.99 10.76
N ASP A 268 -26.11 12.96 10.31
CA ASP A 268 -25.71 12.14 9.16
C ASP A 268 -25.56 13.00 7.90
N GLU A 269 -26.50 13.91 7.66
CA GLU A 269 -26.47 14.83 6.54
C GLU A 269 -25.27 15.78 6.61
N GLN A 270 -25.00 16.36 7.78
CA GLN A 270 -23.85 17.25 7.99
C GLN A 270 -22.52 16.51 7.84
N ALA A 271 -22.44 15.28 8.35
CA ALA A 271 -21.24 14.46 8.24
C ALA A 271 -20.95 14.07 6.78
N VAL A 272 -21.99 13.74 6.00
CA VAL A 272 -21.87 13.50 4.55
C VAL A 272 -21.40 14.76 3.83
N GLU A 273 -21.98 15.93 4.11
CA GLU A 273 -21.57 17.20 3.52
C GLU A 273 -20.10 17.52 3.81
N VAL A 274 -19.68 17.41 5.08
CA VAL A 274 -18.29 17.65 5.50
C VAL A 274 -17.34 16.65 4.85
N ALA A 275 -17.65 15.35 4.88
CA ALA A 275 -16.80 14.32 4.28
C ALA A 275 -16.64 14.54 2.76
N THR A 276 -17.73 14.84 2.07
CA THR A 276 -17.73 15.15 0.63
C THR A 276 -16.91 16.40 0.34
N GLY A 277 -17.07 17.45 1.15
CA GLY A 277 -16.27 18.68 1.05
C GLY A 277 -14.77 18.42 1.19
N ILE A 278 -14.35 17.63 2.17
CA ILE A 278 -12.94 17.23 2.35
C ILE A 278 -12.45 16.40 1.16
N TRP A 279 -13.25 15.45 0.68
CA TRP A 279 -12.90 14.64 -0.48
C TRP A 279 -12.65 15.51 -1.71
N LYS A 280 -13.60 16.38 -2.07
CA LYS A 280 -13.52 17.26 -3.25
C LYS A 280 -12.40 18.30 -3.17
N SER A 281 -12.09 18.81 -1.98
CA SER A 281 -11.08 19.87 -1.81
C SER A 281 -9.66 19.35 -1.58
N VAL A 282 -9.49 18.11 -1.06
CA VAL A 282 -8.17 17.58 -0.66
C VAL A 282 -7.86 16.26 -1.36
N ASN A 283 -8.68 15.23 -1.15
CA ASN A 283 -8.32 13.87 -1.54
C ASN A 283 -8.43 13.62 -3.05
N GLU A 284 -9.49 14.12 -3.70
CA GLU A 284 -9.70 13.97 -5.14
C GLU A 284 -8.65 14.75 -5.95
N PRO A 285 -8.33 16.03 -5.64
CA PRO A 285 -7.23 16.72 -6.31
C PRO A 285 -5.90 15.98 -6.14
N ASN A 286 -5.60 15.48 -4.94
CA ASN A 286 -4.37 14.71 -4.71
C ASN A 286 -4.35 13.40 -5.52
N LEU A 287 -5.48 12.69 -5.58
CA LEU A 287 -5.64 11.49 -6.40
C LEU A 287 -5.33 11.80 -7.87
N LEU A 288 -6.01 12.79 -8.45
CA LEU A 288 -5.91 13.07 -9.88
C LEU A 288 -4.53 13.63 -10.27
N GLN A 289 -3.93 14.45 -9.41
CA GLN A 289 -2.68 15.15 -9.72
C GLN A 289 -1.43 14.32 -9.38
N ASN A 290 -1.45 13.57 -8.28
CA ASN A 290 -0.24 12.97 -7.71
C ASN A 290 -0.27 11.44 -7.65
N VAL A 291 -1.44 10.81 -7.45
CA VAL A 291 -1.52 9.36 -7.23
C VAL A 291 -1.84 8.61 -8.52
N LEU A 292 -2.95 8.95 -9.19
CA LEU A 292 -3.43 8.27 -10.39
C LEU A 292 -2.41 8.27 -11.56
N PRO A 293 -1.66 9.35 -11.83
CA PRO A 293 -0.64 9.34 -12.88
C PRO A 293 0.46 8.29 -12.66
N THR A 294 0.65 7.82 -11.43
CA THR A 294 1.66 6.82 -11.08
C THR A 294 1.21 5.38 -11.33
N ARG A 295 -0.08 5.15 -11.62
CA ARG A 295 -0.67 3.82 -11.81
C ARG A 295 0.11 2.96 -12.81
N ALA A 296 0.51 3.55 -13.94
CA ALA A 296 1.23 2.85 -15.00
C ALA A 296 2.66 2.40 -14.61
N ARG A 297 3.20 2.87 -13.47
CA ARG A 297 4.50 2.45 -12.94
C ARG A 297 4.42 1.14 -12.16
N ALA A 298 3.21 0.69 -11.79
CA ALA A 298 3.01 -0.52 -11.02
C ALA A 298 3.40 -1.79 -11.82
N HIS A 299 3.79 -2.83 -11.10
CA HIS A 299 3.94 -4.18 -11.67
C HIS A 299 2.59 -4.89 -11.74
N LEU A 300 1.73 -4.67 -10.74
CA LEU A 300 0.40 -5.24 -10.63
C LEU A 300 -0.61 -4.15 -10.34
N ILE A 301 -1.75 -4.14 -11.03
CA ILE A 301 -2.88 -3.26 -10.72
C ILE A 301 -4.07 -4.14 -10.33
N LEU A 302 -4.64 -3.88 -9.17
CA LEU A 302 -5.87 -4.51 -8.69
C LEU A 302 -7.02 -3.53 -8.89
N GLN A 303 -7.85 -3.73 -9.91
CA GLN A 303 -8.99 -2.86 -10.19
C GLN A 303 -10.23 -3.36 -9.48
N LYS A 304 -10.75 -2.54 -8.56
CA LYS A 304 -11.92 -2.83 -7.74
C LYS A 304 -13.19 -2.26 -8.37
N GLY A 305 -14.26 -3.04 -8.32
CA GLY A 305 -15.63 -2.60 -8.59
C GLY A 305 -16.26 -1.91 -7.37
N PRO A 306 -17.52 -1.45 -7.49
CA PRO A 306 -18.25 -0.69 -6.46
C PRO A 306 -18.31 -1.30 -5.06
N GLU A 307 -18.32 -2.62 -4.97
CA GLU A 307 -18.48 -3.39 -3.72
C GLU A 307 -17.13 -3.84 -3.14
N HIS A 308 -16.05 -3.14 -3.49
CA HIS A 308 -14.66 -3.47 -3.12
C HIS A 308 -14.14 -4.81 -3.65
N THR A 309 -14.88 -5.53 -4.47
CA THR A 309 -14.42 -6.75 -5.14
C THR A 309 -13.46 -6.40 -6.27
N VAL A 310 -12.36 -7.12 -6.40
CA VAL A 310 -11.45 -6.99 -7.55
C VAL A 310 -12.10 -7.62 -8.77
N GLU A 311 -12.37 -6.80 -9.77
CA GLU A 311 -12.99 -7.21 -11.03
C GLU A 311 -11.93 -7.56 -12.08
N GLN A 312 -10.77 -6.90 -12.03
CA GLN A 312 -9.70 -7.09 -12.98
C GLN A 312 -8.32 -6.99 -12.33
N VAL A 313 -7.41 -7.85 -12.78
CA VAL A 313 -6.00 -7.84 -12.41
C VAL A 313 -5.16 -7.57 -13.65
N LEU A 314 -4.32 -6.55 -13.59
CA LEU A 314 -3.40 -6.20 -14.68
C LEU A 314 -1.99 -6.49 -14.22
N LEU A 315 -1.31 -7.42 -14.88
CA LEU A 315 0.09 -7.74 -14.60
C LEU A 315 0.97 -7.20 -15.72
N ARG A 316 1.98 -6.39 -15.38
CA ARG A 316 2.92 -5.87 -16.37
C ARG A 316 3.67 -7.03 -17.03
N LYS A 317 3.77 -7.00 -18.35
CA LYS A 317 4.55 -7.97 -19.12
C LYS A 317 6.04 -7.79 -18.78
N ASN A 318 6.76 -8.90 -18.64
CA ASN A 318 8.22 -8.91 -18.48
C ASN A 318 8.92 -8.61 -19.81
#